data_AF-F8ADR3-F1
#
_entry.id   AF-F8ADR3-F1
#
_cell.length_a   1.000
_cell.length_b   1.000
_cell.length_c   1.000
_cell.angle_alpha   90.00
_cell.angle_beta   90.00
_cell.angle_gamma   90.00
#
_symmetry.space_group_name_H-M   'P 1'
#
loop_
_entity.id
_entity.type
_entity.pdbx_description
1 polymer ?
#
loop_
_entity_poly.entity_id
_entity_poly.type
_entity_poly.pdbx_seq_one_letter_code
_entity_poly.pdbx_strand_id
1 'polypeptide(L)' 'MSNNIYEGAYICSTTNCGYIYVPSKGDRKGKIPPGTPFEELPEDWKCPVCGASKKAFKPMQEVESSK' A
#
# COMPACT_ATOMS: atom_id res chain seq x y z
N MET A 1 18.13 -15.70 -1.14
CA MET A 1 16.65 -15.70 -1.20
C MET A 1 16.18 -14.29 -0.93
N SER A 2 16.18 -13.44 -1.96
CA SER A 2 15.69 -12.07 -1.89
C SER A 2 14.17 -12.11 -1.97
N ASN A 3 13.51 -12.27 -0.83
CA ASN A 3 12.07 -12.10 -0.73
C ASN A 3 11.78 -10.60 -0.84
N ASN A 4 11.34 -10.15 -2.01
CA ASN A 4 10.93 -8.78 -2.23
C ASN A 4 9.64 -8.52 -1.44
N ILE A 5 9.78 -7.97 -0.23
CA ILE A 5 8.64 -7.66 0.63
C ILE A 5 7.75 -6.53 0.08
N TYR A 6 8.14 -5.87 -1.02
CA TYR A 6 7.36 -4.80 -1.64
C TYR A 6 6.57 -5.26 -2.87
N GLU A 7 6.51 -6.57 -3.12
CA GLU A 7 5.64 -7.15 -4.15
C GLU A 7 4.18 -6.77 -3.87
N GLY A 8 3.52 -6.16 -4.85
CA GLY A 8 2.14 -5.67 -4.72
C GLY A 8 1.97 -4.50 -3.73
N ALA A 9 3.06 -3.79 -3.38
CA ALA A 9 2.98 -2.63 -2.49
C ALA A 9 2.34 -1.41 -3.18
N TYR A 10 1.71 -0.55 -2.38
CA TYR A 10 1.08 0.68 -2.82
C TYR A 10 1.55 1.86 -1.98
N ILE A 11 1.84 3.00 -2.61
CA ILE A 11 2.25 4.23 -1.93
C ILE A 11 1.13 5.27 -1.95
N CYS A 12 0.89 5.91 -0.81
CA CYS A 12 -0.02 7.03 -0.69
C CYS A 12 0.59 8.28 -1.34
N SER A 13 -0.04 8.76 -2.41
CA SER A 13 0.39 9.94 -3.17
C SER A 13 -0.15 11.26 -2.61
N THR A 14 -0.76 11.26 -1.43
CA THR A 14 -1.19 12.49 -0.75
C THR A 14 0.02 13.33 -0.36
N THR A 15 -0.03 14.63 -0.65
CA THR A 15 0.97 15.62 -0.24
C THR A 15 1.28 15.47 1.25
N ASN A 16 2.57 15.38 1.60
CA ASN A 16 3.08 15.17 2.96
C ASN A 16 2.71 13.82 3.63
N CYS A 17 2.37 12.76 2.88
CA CYS A 17 2.14 11.42 3.44
C CYS A 17 3.21 10.39 3.07
N GLY A 18 3.19 9.83 1.86
CA GLY A 18 4.15 8.81 1.43
C GLY A 18 4.04 7.46 2.14
N TYR A 19 2.94 7.16 2.84
CA TYR A 19 2.75 5.85 3.48
C TYR A 19 2.78 4.72 2.46
N ILE A 20 3.51 3.65 2.76
CA ILE A 20 3.61 2.46 1.90
C ILE A 20 2.82 1.32 2.55
N TYR A 21 1.76 0.87 1.87
CA TYR A 21 1.06 -0.36 2.19
C TYR A 21 1.83 -1.55 1.62
N VAL A 22 2.19 -2.49 2.48
CA VAL A 22 2.88 -3.73 2.11
C VAL A 22 1.96 -4.92 2.42
N PRO A 23 1.49 -5.67 1.41
CA PRO A 23 0.59 -6.81 1.61
C PRO A 23 1.13 -7.80 2.64
N SER A 24 2.40 -8.18 2.53
CA SER A 24 3.04 -9.14 3.46
C SER A 24 3.09 -8.66 4.92
N LYS A 25 2.88 -7.36 5.18
CA LYS A 25 2.81 -6.79 6.54
C LYS A 25 1.37 -6.48 6.97
N GLY A 26 0.47 -6.26 6.02
CA GLY A 26 -0.87 -5.75 6.28
C GLY A 26 -0.84 -4.33 6.86
N ASP A 27 -1.85 -4.00 7.66
CA ASP A 27 -1.95 -2.72 8.37
C ASP A 27 -2.60 -2.92 9.74
N ARG A 28 -1.78 -2.93 10.79
CA ARG A 28 -2.25 -3.10 12.17
C ARG A 28 -3.19 -1.98 12.63
N LYS A 29 -3.01 -0.75 12.17
CA LYS A 29 -3.88 0.39 12.55
C LYS A 29 -5.26 0.26 11.89
N GLY A 30 -5.28 -0.14 10.62
CA GLY A 30 -6.49 -0.47 9.85
C GLY A 30 -7.09 -1.84 10.15
N LYS A 31 -6.52 -2.61 11.09
CA LYS A 31 -6.92 -3.99 11.42
C LYS A 31 -6.89 -4.95 10.22
N ILE A 32 -5.93 -4.74 9.33
CA ILE A 32 -5.70 -5.57 8.15
C ILE A 32 -4.60 -6.59 8.46
N PRO A 33 -4.86 -7.89 8.34
CA PRO A 33 -3.87 -8.92 8.62
C PRO A 33 -2.74 -8.93 7.57
N PRO A 34 -1.56 -9.46 7.92
CA PRO A 34 -0.50 -9.75 6.95
C PRO A 34 -0.99 -10.71 5.85
N GLY A 35 -0.54 -10.47 4.62
CA GLY A 35 -0.91 -11.25 3.44
C GLY A 35 -2.12 -10.69 2.67
N THR A 36 -2.79 -9.64 3.16
CA THR A 36 -3.91 -9.02 2.43
C THR A 36 -3.40 -8.15 1.27
N PRO A 37 -3.73 -8.43 0.01
CA PRO A 37 -3.41 -7.55 -1.10
C PRO A 37 -4.19 -6.22 -1.01
N PHE A 38 -3.65 -5.16 -1.60
CA PHE A 38 -4.29 -3.83 -1.55
C PHE A 38 -5.70 -3.82 -2.16
N GLU A 39 -5.92 -4.65 -3.17
CA GLU A 39 -7.20 -4.79 -3.85
C GLU A 39 -8.30 -5.32 -2.92
N GLU A 40 -7.96 -6.25 -2.02
CA GLU A 40 -8.87 -6.83 -1.02
C GLU A 40 -9.10 -5.95 0.22
N LEU A 41 -8.44 -4.79 0.33
CA LEU A 41 -8.72 -3.87 1.42
C LEU A 41 -10.19 -3.40 1.40
N PRO A 42 -10.84 -3.23 2.56
CA PRO A 42 -12.19 -2.67 2.64
C PRO A 42 -12.32 -1.30 1.95
N GLU A 43 -13.49 -0.98 1.40
CA GLU A 43 -13.71 0.34 0.75
C GLU A 43 -13.56 1.51 1.73
N ASP A 44 -13.94 1.31 2.99
CA ASP A 44 -13.77 2.27 4.09
C ASP A 44 -12.35 2.33 4.65
N TRP A 45 -11.43 1.48 4.18
CA TRP A 45 -10.04 1.56 4.61
C TRP A 45 -9.43 2.89 4.17
N LYS A 46 -8.73 3.52 5.11
CA LYS A 46 -8.08 4.81 4.93
C LYS A 46 -6.62 4.68 5.34
N CYS A 47 -5.78 5.50 4.70
CA CYS A 47 -4.37 5.61 5.02
C CYS A 47 -4.21 5.83 6.54
N PRO A 48 -3.46 4.96 7.24
CA PRO A 48 -3.30 5.04 8.70
C PRO A 48 -2.41 6.21 9.15
N VAL A 49 -1.85 6.96 8.20
CA VAL A 49 -1.03 8.15 8.42
C VAL A 49 -1.83 9.43 8.17
N CYS A 50 -2.49 9.57 7.01
CA CYS A 50 -3.13 10.83 6.61
C CYS A 50 -4.67 10.76 6.49
N GLY A 51 -5.28 9.57 6.64
CA GLY A 51 -6.73 9.39 6.50
C GLY A 51 -7.27 9.44 5.06
N ALA A 52 -6.42 9.54 4.05
CA ALA A 52 -6.83 9.50 2.64
C ALA A 52 -7.41 8.12 2.27
N SER A 53 -8.38 8.08 1.35
CA SER A 53 -8.99 6.84 0.88
C SER A 53 -8.05 6.02 -0.01
N LYS A 54 -8.42 4.76 -0.31
CA LYS A 54 -7.70 3.88 -1.24
C LYS A 54 -7.39 4.53 -2.60
N LYS A 55 -8.21 5.49 -3.05
CA LYS A 55 -8.05 6.20 -4.33
C LYS A 55 -6.78 7.08 -4.39
N ALA A 56 -6.24 7.48 -3.24
CA ALA A 56 -5.01 8.27 -3.17
C ALA A 56 -3.74 7.42 -3.29
N PHE A 57 -3.86 6.09 -3.37
CA PHE A 57 -2.74 5.19 -3.49
C PHE A 57 -2.40 4.88 -4.94
N LYS A 58 -1.11 4.68 -5.21
CA LYS A 58 -0.58 4.25 -6.50
C LYS A 58 0.22 2.96 -6.30
N PRO A 59 0.11 2.00 -7.25
CA PRO A 59 0.88 0.77 -7.15
C PRO A 59 2.37 1.11 -7.32
N MET A 60 3.21 0.53 -6.46
CA MET A 60 4.68 0.67 -6.50
C MET A 60 5.30 -0.32 -7.49
N GLN A 61 4.67 -0.46 -8.68
CA GLN A 61 5.17 -1.36 -9.73
C GLN A 61 6.64 -0.99 -9.98
N GLU A 62 7.48 -2.02 -10.03
CA GLU A 62 8.88 -1.90 -10.41
C GLU A 62 9.02 -0.99 -11.65
N VAL A 63 10.02 -0.14 -11.61
CA VAL A 63 10.44 0.76 -12.68
C VAL A 63 10.91 -0.02 -13.91
N GLU A 64 10.02 -0.76 -14.56
CA GLU A 64 10.26 -1.40 -15.86
C GLU A 64 9.48 -0.64 -16.94
N SER A 65 9.59 0.69 -16.97
CA SER A 65 9.25 1.46 -18.17
C SER A 65 9.66 2.92 -18.07
N SER A 66 10.86 3.22 -18.56
CA SER A 66 11.07 4.27 -19.57
C SER A 66 12.54 4.28 -19.97
N LYS A 67 12.81 3.56 -21.06
CA LYS A 67 13.64 3.97 -22.20
C LYS A 67 15.01 4.60 -21.94
#